data_AF-A0A6N3J7E4-F1
#
_entry.id   AF-A0A6N3J7E4-F1
#
_cell.length_a   1.000
_cell.length_b   1.000
_cell.length_c   1.000
_cell.angle_alpha   90.00
_cell.angle_beta   90.00
_cell.angle_gamma   90.00
#
_symmetry.space_group_name_H-M   'P 1'
#
loop_
_entity.id
_entity.type
_entity.pdbx_description
1 polymer ?
#
loop_
_entity_poly.entity_id
_entity_poly.type
_entity_poly.pdbx_seq_one_letter_code
_entity_poly.pdbx_strand_id
1 'polypeptide(L)'
;MSKQRGIVLFFALIVLIIMTVIGVALAVNSTQSLRMSGAGSERIEAKALADGGLQQVITNYQGALFANLGLVTSETLFNGTQQLTPLPLTGVRDVSCQRTDRATGANLVSCRRVEISSTTTFGRDNLGQITVVAGIEQQVLTGN
;
A
#
# COMPACT_ATOMS: atom_id res chain seq x y z
N MET A 1 -62.99 13.15 -38.00
CA MET A 1 -61.77 13.96 -37.78
C MET A 1 -60.65 13.04 -37.27
N SER A 2 -59.88 12.41 -38.15
CA SER A 2 -59.08 11.19 -37.87
C SER A 2 -57.59 11.33 -38.25
N LYS A 3 -56.96 12.46 -37.93
CA LYS A 3 -55.58 12.78 -38.37
C LYS A 3 -54.46 12.66 -37.30
N GLN A 4 -54.70 12.09 -36.11
CA GLN A 4 -53.73 12.14 -35.00
C GLN A 4 -53.08 10.81 -34.57
N ARG A 5 -53.36 9.67 -35.22
CA ARG A 5 -52.81 8.37 -34.76
C ARG A 5 -51.31 8.17 -35.03
N GLY A 6 -50.73 8.83 -36.03
CA GLY A 6 -49.30 8.67 -36.38
C GLY A 6 -48.34 9.38 -35.43
N ILE A 7 -48.73 10.54 -34.89
CA ILE A 7 -47.83 11.37 -34.08
C ILE A 7 -47.57 10.79 -32.68
N VAL A 8 -48.55 10.05 -32.15
CA VAL A 8 -48.41 9.35 -30.86
C VAL A 8 -47.37 8.25 -30.94
N LEU A 9 -47.32 7.52 -32.07
CA LEU A 9 -46.35 6.44 -32.28
C LEU A 9 -44.93 6.99 -32.42
N PHE A 10 -44.78 8.15 -33.07
CA PHE A 10 -43.51 8.85 -33.18
C PHE A 10 -43.00 9.33 -31.81
N PHE A 11 -43.88 9.92 -31.00
CA PHE A 11 -43.53 10.33 -29.62
C PHE A 11 -43.17 9.14 -28.73
N ALA A 12 -43.93 8.04 -28.81
CA ALA A 12 -43.64 6.82 -28.06
C ALA A 12 -42.25 6.26 -28.42
N LEU A 13 -41.88 6.30 -29.70
CA LEU A 13 -40.58 5.83 -30.17
C LEU A 13 -39.42 6.70 -29.66
N ILE A 14 -39.58 8.02 -29.62
CA ILE A 14 -38.57 8.93 -29.03
C ILE A 14 -38.38 8.64 -27.54
N VAL A 15 -39.47 8.51 -26.79
CA VAL A 15 -39.40 8.24 -25.35
C VAL A 15 -38.74 6.88 -25.09
N LEU A 16 -39.06 5.87 -25.90
CA LEU A 16 -38.44 4.54 -25.80
C LEU A 16 -36.93 4.63 -26.01
N ILE A 17 -36.47 5.35 -27.03
CA ILE A 17 -35.03 5.54 -27.29
C ILE A 17 -34.36 6.24 -26.10
N ILE A 18 -34.93 7.32 -25.60
CA ILE A 18 -34.36 8.06 -24.45
C ILE A 18 -34.24 7.14 -23.23
N MET A 19 -35.28 6.35 -22.91
CA MET A 19 -35.25 5.42 -21.78
C MET A 19 -34.19 4.33 -21.95
N THR A 20 -34.00 3.80 -23.17
CA THR A 20 -32.95 2.81 -23.43
C THR A 20 -31.55 3.40 -23.27
N VAL A 21 -31.30 4.62 -23.75
CA VAL A 21 -30.00 5.29 -23.61
C VAL A 21 -29.67 5.53 -22.14
N ILE A 22 -30.63 6.00 -21.35
CA ILE A 22 -30.46 6.19 -19.91
C ILE A 22 -30.17 4.85 -19.21
N GLY A 23 -30.93 3.79 -19.56
CA GLY A 23 -30.73 2.46 -18.99
C GLY A 23 -29.34 1.89 -19.27
N VAL A 24 -28.86 1.98 -20.52
CA VAL A 24 -27.52 1.53 -20.91
C VAL A 24 -26.44 2.35 -20.19
N ALA A 25 -26.58 3.68 -20.15
CA ALA A 25 -25.61 4.55 -19.49
C ALA A 25 -25.49 4.23 -17.99
N LEU A 26 -26.60 3.98 -17.29
CA LEU A 26 -26.59 3.57 -15.89
C LEU A 26 -25.94 2.19 -15.71
N ALA A 27 -26.31 1.21 -16.53
CA ALA A 27 -25.77 -0.15 -16.45
C ALA A 27 -24.24 -0.18 -16.66
N VAL A 28 -23.72 0.61 -17.62
CA VAL A 28 -22.28 0.73 -17.88
C VAL A 28 -21.56 1.34 -16.68
N ASN A 29 -22.06 2.47 -16.15
CA ASN A 29 -21.45 3.12 -15.00
C ASN A 29 -21.48 2.22 -13.76
N SER A 30 -22.58 1.53 -13.48
CA SER A 30 -22.66 0.58 -12.37
C SER A 30 -21.67 -0.58 -12.52
N THR A 31 -21.52 -1.12 -13.73
CA THR A 31 -20.57 -2.22 -13.98
C THR A 31 -19.12 -1.77 -13.79
N GLN A 32 -18.80 -0.54 -14.20
CA GLN A 32 -17.49 0.06 -13.96
C GLN A 32 -17.23 0.24 -12.46
N SER A 33 -18.18 0.82 -11.72
CA SER A 33 -18.07 1.00 -10.28
C SER A 33 -17.88 -0.32 -9.55
N LEU A 34 -18.59 -1.39 -9.92
CA LEU A 34 -18.41 -2.72 -9.34
C LEU A 34 -17.00 -3.28 -9.56
N ARG A 35 -16.45 -3.13 -10.77
CA ARG A 35 -15.07 -3.56 -11.07
C ARG A 35 -14.05 -2.74 -10.29
N MET A 36 -14.27 -1.44 -10.14
CA MET A 36 -13.39 -0.57 -9.33
C MET A 36 -13.48 -0.92 -7.84
N SER A 37 -14.65 -1.22 -7.31
CA SER A 37 -14.83 -1.68 -5.93
C SER A 37 -14.13 -3.02 -5.68
N GLY A 38 -14.21 -3.96 -6.63
CA GLY A 38 -13.48 -5.24 -6.57
C GLY A 38 -11.98 -5.04 -6.53
N ALA A 39 -11.42 -4.27 -7.48
CA ALA A 39 -10.00 -3.94 -7.51
C ALA A 39 -9.54 -3.17 -6.26
N GLY A 40 -10.41 -2.30 -5.73
CA GLY A 40 -10.18 -1.59 -4.46
C GLY A 40 -10.09 -2.54 -3.27
N SER A 41 -10.96 -3.55 -3.22
CA SER A 41 -10.93 -4.58 -2.17
C SER A 41 -9.64 -5.39 -2.20
N GLU A 42 -9.21 -5.87 -3.37
CA GLU A 42 -7.95 -6.61 -3.53
C GLU A 42 -6.73 -5.75 -3.13
N ARG A 43 -6.75 -4.45 -3.44
CA ARG A 43 -5.70 -3.52 -3.01
C ARG A 43 -5.66 -3.35 -1.49
N ILE A 44 -6.81 -3.26 -0.83
CA ILE A 44 -6.89 -3.10 0.63
C ILE A 44 -6.39 -4.37 1.33
N GLU A 45 -6.77 -5.54 0.81
CA GLU A 45 -6.25 -6.83 1.29
C GLU A 45 -4.73 -6.91 1.16
N ALA A 46 -4.18 -6.59 -0.01
CA ALA A 46 -2.74 -6.60 -0.23
C ALA A 46 -1.99 -5.59 0.65
N LYS A 47 -2.60 -4.44 0.94
CA LYS A 47 -2.05 -3.49 1.92
C LYS A 47 -2.02 -4.10 3.31
N ALA A 48 -3.09 -4.77 3.75
CA ALA A 48 -3.12 -5.43 5.05
C ALA A 48 -2.07 -6.55 5.15
N LEU A 49 -1.84 -7.31 4.07
CA LEU A 49 -0.76 -8.30 4.00
C LEU A 49 0.62 -7.65 4.07
N ALA A 50 0.85 -6.56 3.34
CA ALA A 50 2.11 -5.81 3.36
C ALA A 50 2.39 -5.21 4.76
N ASP A 51 1.38 -4.60 5.39
CA ASP A 51 1.45 -4.06 6.75
C ASP A 51 1.68 -5.18 7.78
N GLY A 52 1.02 -6.33 7.64
CA GLY A 52 1.22 -7.50 8.50
C GLY A 52 2.63 -8.09 8.38
N GLY A 53 3.14 -8.23 7.16
CA GLY A 53 4.52 -8.67 6.91
C GLY A 53 5.55 -7.68 7.46
N LEU A 54 5.31 -6.39 7.29
CA LEU A 54 6.14 -5.34 7.90
C LEU A 54 6.20 -5.49 9.42
N GLN A 55 5.04 -5.62 10.07
CA GLN A 55 4.96 -5.75 11.52
C GLN A 55 5.65 -7.03 12.02
N GLN A 56 5.48 -8.14 11.30
CA GLN A 56 6.13 -9.41 11.65
C GLN A 56 7.66 -9.29 11.59
N VAL A 57 8.20 -8.66 10.53
CA VAL A 57 9.65 -8.38 10.44
C VAL A 57 10.10 -7.48 11.58
N ILE A 58 9.34 -6.43 11.92
CA ILE A 58 9.68 -5.57 13.05
C ILE A 58 9.77 -6.38 14.34
N THR A 59 8.82 -7.27 14.60
CA THR A 59 8.84 -8.13 15.81
C THR A 59 9.95 -9.17 15.78
N ASN A 60 10.32 -9.69 14.61
CA ASN A 60 11.37 -10.69 14.46
C ASN A 60 12.76 -10.08 14.69
N TYR A 61 12.99 -8.84 14.22
CA TYR A 61 14.30 -8.17 14.23
C TYR A 61 14.49 -7.15 15.36
N GLN A 62 13.50 -6.99 16.24
CA GLN A 62 13.58 -6.03 17.35
C GLN A 62 14.83 -6.22 18.23
N GLY A 63 15.36 -5.11 18.75
CA GLY A 63 16.49 -5.13 19.67
C GLY A 63 17.83 -5.41 18.97
N ALA A 64 18.50 -6.49 19.37
CA ALA A 64 19.88 -6.77 18.96
C ALA A 64 20.04 -7.01 17.45
N LEU A 65 19.01 -7.53 16.77
CA LEU A 65 19.10 -7.85 15.34
C LEU A 65 19.08 -6.57 14.49
N PHE A 66 18.20 -5.61 14.76
CA PHE A 66 18.27 -4.28 14.14
C PHE A 66 19.56 -3.54 14.50
N ALA A 67 20.05 -3.69 15.73
CA ALA A 67 21.31 -3.09 16.16
C ALA A 67 22.53 -3.68 15.44
N ASN A 68 22.47 -4.91 14.92
CA ASN A 68 23.59 -5.59 14.26
C ASN A 68 23.38 -5.84 12.76
N LEU A 69 22.30 -5.34 12.17
CA LEU A 69 22.03 -5.52 10.75
C LEU A 69 23.08 -4.78 9.90
N GLY A 70 24.04 -5.52 9.36
CA GLY A 70 25.16 -4.99 8.57
C GLY A 70 24.97 -5.04 7.06
N LEU A 71 23.99 -5.81 6.59
CA LEU A 71 23.75 -6.09 5.17
C LEU A 71 22.25 -6.02 4.88
N VAL A 72 21.92 -5.88 3.59
CA VAL A 72 20.53 -5.97 3.13
C VAL A 72 20.05 -7.40 3.30
N THR A 73 18.95 -7.57 4.04
CA THR A 73 18.33 -8.87 4.28
C THR A 73 16.93 -8.86 3.68
N SER A 74 16.49 -10.00 3.15
CA SER A 74 15.13 -10.15 2.62
C SER A 74 14.43 -11.34 3.25
N GLU A 75 13.17 -11.14 3.63
CA GLU A 75 12.26 -12.19 4.10
C GLU A 75 11.02 -12.23 3.22
N THR A 76 10.38 -13.40 3.19
CA THR A 76 9.11 -13.60 2.48
C THR A 76 8.03 -14.00 3.47
N LEU A 77 7.17 -13.06 3.83
CA LEU A 77 6.09 -13.25 4.78
C LEU A 77 4.76 -12.83 4.15
N PHE A 78 3.70 -13.58 4.45
CA PHE A 78 2.33 -13.31 4.01
C PHE A 78 2.18 -13.10 2.50
N ASN A 79 2.89 -13.93 1.69
CA ASN A 79 2.94 -13.83 0.23
C ASN A 79 3.46 -12.47 -0.30
N GLY A 80 4.12 -11.69 0.54
CA GLY A 80 4.89 -10.51 0.16
C GLY A 80 6.39 -10.72 0.37
N THR A 81 7.17 -9.74 -0.07
CA THR A 81 8.62 -9.67 0.12
C THR A 81 8.96 -8.48 0.98
N GLN A 82 9.66 -8.70 2.09
CA GLN A 82 10.12 -7.68 3.01
C GLN A 82 11.64 -7.53 2.88
N GLN A 83 12.11 -6.36 2.49
CA GLN A 83 13.53 -6.04 2.41
C GLN A 83 13.92 -5.09 3.54
N LEU A 84 14.91 -5.49 4.33
CA LEU A 84 15.51 -4.68 5.37
C LEU A 84 16.83 -4.12 4.83
N THR A 85 16.89 -2.80 4.71
CA THR A 85 18.05 -2.07 4.20
C THR A 85 18.63 -1.23 5.33
N PRO A 86 19.81 -1.57 5.87
CA PRO A 86 20.44 -0.73 6.88
C PRO A 86 20.93 0.57 6.24
N LEU A 87 20.72 1.68 6.95
CA LEU A 87 21.12 3.02 6.55
C LEU A 87 22.21 3.53 7.51
N PRO A 88 23.18 4.34 7.03
CA PRO A 88 23.32 4.83 5.66
C PRO A 88 23.94 3.81 4.68
N LEU A 89 23.57 3.93 3.40
CA LEU A 89 24.02 3.02 2.32
C LEU A 89 25.55 3.02 2.11
N THR A 90 26.25 4.06 2.58
CA THR A 90 27.72 4.19 2.48
C THR A 90 28.47 3.37 3.53
N GLY A 91 27.75 2.63 4.38
CA GLY A 91 28.29 1.78 5.43
C GLY A 91 27.46 1.94 6.69
N VAL A 92 27.02 0.80 7.24
CA VAL A 92 26.23 0.75 8.46
C VAL A 92 27.05 1.38 9.59
N ARG A 93 26.55 2.51 10.11
CA ARG A 93 27.17 3.24 11.20
C ARG A 93 26.09 3.73 12.15
N ASP A 94 26.52 4.05 13.36
CA ASP A 94 25.64 4.66 14.33
C ASP A 94 25.55 6.17 14.03
N VAL A 95 24.33 6.69 14.01
CA VAL A 95 24.02 8.10 13.69
C VAL A 95 23.25 8.73 14.84
N SER A 96 23.17 10.05 14.86
CA SER A 96 22.34 10.77 15.82
C SER A 96 20.87 10.35 15.68
N CYS A 97 20.24 9.97 16.79
CA CYS A 97 18.81 9.66 16.86
C CYS A 97 17.99 10.92 16.58
N GLN A 98 16.94 10.84 15.74
CA GLN A 98 16.13 12.02 15.41
C GLN A 98 15.18 12.44 16.54
N ARG A 99 14.77 11.50 17.41
CA ARG A 99 13.75 11.78 18.44
C ARG A 99 14.30 12.14 19.81
N THR A 100 15.62 12.21 20.00
CA THR A 100 16.21 12.24 21.35
C THR A 100 17.09 13.47 21.57
N ASP A 101 16.48 14.66 21.55
CA ASP A 101 17.15 15.93 21.93
C ASP A 101 17.44 16.04 23.45
N ARG A 102 17.01 15.06 24.27
CA ARG A 102 17.15 15.04 25.73
C ARG A 102 17.65 13.71 26.30
N ALA A 103 18.61 13.08 25.63
CA ALA A 103 19.28 11.91 26.21
C ALA A 103 20.11 12.35 27.43
N THR A 104 19.90 11.70 28.59
CA THR A 104 20.66 11.93 29.85
C THR A 104 22.17 11.61 29.69
N GLY A 105 22.58 11.08 28.54
CA GLY A 105 23.96 10.91 28.12
C GLY A 105 24.14 11.40 26.68
N ALA A 106 24.33 12.71 26.50
CA ALA A 106 24.82 13.24 25.24
C ALA A 106 26.15 12.53 24.90
N ASN A 107 26.23 11.89 23.73
CA ASN A 107 27.33 11.03 23.23
C ASN A 107 27.41 9.58 23.74
N LEU A 108 26.45 9.09 24.54
CA LEU A 108 26.44 7.67 24.96
C LEU A 108 25.42 6.82 24.17
N VAL A 109 24.39 7.46 23.61
CA VAL A 109 23.33 6.79 22.86
C VAL A 109 23.34 7.29 21.42
N SER A 110 23.48 6.37 20.48
CA SER A 110 23.33 6.58 19.05
C SER A 110 22.23 5.69 18.50
N CYS A 111 21.83 5.90 17.25
CA CYS A 111 20.81 5.10 16.59
C CYS A 111 21.37 4.41 15.36
N ARG A 112 20.98 3.15 15.17
CA ARG A 112 21.09 2.47 13.89
C ARG A 112 19.77 2.61 13.15
N ARG A 113 19.83 3.01 11.89
CA ARG A 113 18.63 3.18 11.04
C ARG A 113 18.49 1.99 10.11
N VAL A 114 17.27 1.50 9.99
CA VAL A 114 16.92 0.44 9.03
C VAL A 114 15.66 0.86 8.32
N GLU A 115 15.69 0.80 7.00
CA GLU A 115 14.51 0.94 6.16
C GLU A 115 13.94 -0.45 5.88
N ILE A 116 12.66 -0.65 6.12
CA ILE A 116 11.97 -1.90 5.84
C ILE A 116 10.96 -1.62 4.75
N SER A 117 11.11 -2.31 3.62
CA SER A 117 10.22 -2.21 2.45
C SER A 117 9.45 -3.52 2.32
N SER A 118 8.15 -3.49 2.59
CA SER A 118 7.23 -4.63 2.45
C SER A 118 6.43 -4.49 1.17
N THR A 119 6.58 -5.45 0.26
CA THR A 119 6.00 -5.39 -1.08
C THR A 119 5.10 -6.59 -1.34
N THR A 120 3.86 -6.32 -1.77
CA THR A 120 2.87 -7.35 -2.10
C THR A 120 2.20 -7.02 -3.44
N THR A 121 1.95 -8.03 -4.27
CA THR A 121 1.23 -7.88 -5.54
C THR A 121 -0.26 -8.14 -5.38
N PHE A 122 -1.09 -7.52 -6.21
CA PHE A 122 -2.54 -7.67 -6.21
C PHE A 122 -3.12 -7.48 -7.61
N GLY A 123 -4.40 -7.79 -7.80
CA GLY A 123 -5.02 -7.75 -9.11
C GLY A 123 -4.84 -9.04 -9.90
N ARG A 124 -5.58 -9.13 -11.01
CA ARG A 124 -5.41 -10.19 -12.01
C ARG A 124 -3.97 -10.16 -12.55
N ASP A 125 -3.35 -11.34 -12.63
CA ASP A 125 -2.00 -11.54 -13.16
C ASP A 125 -0.90 -10.70 -12.47
N ASN A 126 -1.09 -10.32 -11.20
CA ASN A 126 -0.15 -9.47 -10.43
C ASN A 126 0.15 -8.10 -11.08
N LEU A 127 -0.83 -7.54 -11.81
CA LEU A 127 -0.68 -6.24 -12.47
C LEU A 127 -0.56 -5.05 -11.49
N GLY A 128 -1.05 -5.21 -10.26
CA GLY A 128 -0.92 -4.24 -9.18
C GLY A 128 0.20 -4.62 -8.21
N GLN A 129 0.91 -3.62 -7.71
CA GLN A 129 1.90 -3.79 -6.64
C GLN A 129 1.71 -2.68 -5.62
N ILE A 130 1.81 -3.03 -4.34
CA ILE A 130 1.88 -2.09 -3.24
C ILE A 130 3.15 -2.32 -2.44
N THR A 131 3.87 -1.24 -2.18
CA THR A 131 5.05 -1.24 -1.33
C THR A 131 4.81 -0.29 -0.17
N VAL A 132 4.95 -0.81 1.04
CA VAL A 132 4.88 -0.06 2.30
C VAL A 132 6.30 0.03 2.83
N VAL A 133 6.78 1.26 3.02
CA VAL A 133 8.14 1.53 3.52
C VAL A 133 8.04 2.14 4.91
N ALA A 134 8.81 1.61 5.84
CA ALA A 134 8.95 2.16 7.19
C ALA A 134 10.42 2.31 7.57
N GLY A 135 10.76 3.44 8.20
CA GLY A 135 12.07 3.66 8.81
C GLY A 135 12.03 3.34 10.30
N ILE A 136 12.94 2.48 10.75
CA ILE A 136 13.12 2.11 12.16
C ILE A 136 14.45 2.70 12.65
N GLU A 137 14.42 3.35 13.82
CA GLU A 137 15.62 3.77 14.55
C GLU A 137 15.77 2.89 15.79
N GLN A 138 16.83 2.08 15.86
CA GLN A 138 17.18 1.27 17.02
C GLN A 138 18.25 1.98 17.83
N GLN A 139 17.97 2.26 19.11
CA GLN A 139 18.95 2.84 20.02
C GLN A 139 20.05 1.83 20.35
N VAL A 140 21.29 2.29 20.30
CA VAL A 140 22.52 1.55 20.59
C VAL A 140 23.46 2.40 21.44
N LEU A 141 24.31 1.76 22.24
CA LEU A 141 25.36 2.45 22.99
C LEU A 141 26.53 2.74 22.06
N THR A 142 27.00 3.99 22.06
CA THR A 142 28.09 4.44 21.18
C THR A 142 29.42 3.84 21.64
N GLY A 143 30.08 3.03 20.78
CA GLY A 143 31.46 2.58 21.01
C GLY A 143 31.71 1.08 21.26
N ASN A 144 31.06 0.18 20.51
CA ASN A 144 31.57 -1.18 20.30
C ASN A 144 32.26 -1.30 18.95
#